data_AF-A0A3S4ER02-F1
#
_entry.id   AF-A0A3S4ER02-F1
#
_cell.length_a   1.000
_cell.length_b   1.000
_cell.length_c   1.000
_cell.angle_alpha   90.00
_cell.angle_beta   90.00
_cell.angle_gamma   90.00
#
_symmetry.space_group_name_H-M   'P 1'
#
loop_
_entity.id
_entity.type
_entity.pdbx_description
1 polymer ?
#
loop_
_entity_poly.entity_id
_entity_poly.type
_entity_poly.pdbx_seq_one_letter_code
_entity_poly.pdbx_strand_id
1 'polypeptide(L)'
;MRPLDKALLGAVAGVAATMAMTATMRRLHAVLPDDERYPLPPREIVDRTFPAVDEREARSRTLLAHFGFGGLTGALFALLPTTRGSGIAYGLCIWALSYLGWIPAARILTPAHRHPIRRNMLMIAAHVVWGLTLSRSLREMERAAIEAFDQQAERRSR
;
A
#
# COMPACT_ATOMS: atom_id res chain seq x y z
N MET A 1 -14.67 -7.48 -17.75
CA MET A 1 -13.23 -7.11 -17.77
C MET A 1 -12.37 -8.36 -17.68
N ARG A 2 -11.29 -8.45 -18.47
CA ARG A 2 -10.37 -9.59 -18.40
C ARG A 2 -9.52 -9.52 -17.10
N PRO A 3 -8.95 -10.63 -16.61
CA PRO A 3 -8.14 -10.63 -15.39
C PRO A 3 -6.95 -9.64 -15.45
N LEU A 4 -6.32 -9.52 -16.62
CA LEU A 4 -5.21 -8.58 -16.83
C LEU A 4 -5.65 -7.12 -16.65
N ASP A 5 -6.80 -6.75 -17.21
CA ASP A 5 -7.33 -5.38 -17.10
C ASP A 5 -7.62 -5.04 -15.62
N LYS A 6 -8.18 -6.00 -14.87
CA LYS A 6 -8.41 -5.85 -13.41
C LYS A 6 -7.11 -5.69 -12.64
N ALA A 7 -6.12 -6.52 -12.93
CA ALA A 7 -4.81 -6.44 -12.27
C ALA A 7 -4.12 -5.09 -12.53
N LEU A 8 -4.22 -4.55 -13.75
CA LEU A 8 -3.70 -3.23 -14.09
C LEU A 8 -4.41 -2.11 -13.32
N LEU A 9 -5.74 -2.12 -13.26
CA LEU A 9 -6.49 -1.15 -12.42
C LEU A 9 -6.13 -1.30 -10.94
N GLY A 10 -5.98 -2.54 -10.46
CA GLY A 10 -5.51 -2.84 -9.12
C GLY A 10 -4.14 -2.27 -8.82
N ALA A 11 -3.20 -2.38 -9.76
CA ALA A 11 -1.85 -1.83 -9.62
C ALA A 11 -1.88 -0.29 -9.50
N VAL A 12 -2.65 0.38 -10.36
CA VAL A 12 -2.82 1.85 -10.31
C VAL A 12 -3.49 2.28 -9.00
N ALA A 13 -4.53 1.56 -8.57
CA ALA A 13 -5.20 1.81 -7.29
C ALA A 13 -4.25 1.63 -6.11
N GLY A 14 -3.37 0.61 -6.17
CA GLY A 14 -2.33 0.35 -5.19
C GLY A 14 -1.29 1.47 -5.10
N VAL A 15 -0.84 2.01 -6.23
CA VAL A 15 0.05 3.17 -6.29
C VAL A 15 -0.63 4.41 -5.67
N ALA A 16 -1.88 4.68 -6.03
CA ALA A 16 -2.64 5.80 -5.47
C ALA A 16 -2.86 5.66 -3.95
N ALA A 17 -3.20 4.46 -3.49
CA ALA A 17 -3.33 4.15 -2.07
C ALA A 17 -2.01 4.32 -1.32
N THR A 18 -0.88 3.98 -1.95
CA THR A 18 0.46 4.14 -1.36
C THR A 18 0.83 5.61 -1.18
N MET A 19 0.39 6.49 -2.09
CA MET A 19 0.51 7.93 -1.90
C MET A 19 -0.27 8.41 -0.65
N ALA A 20 -1.51 7.96 -0.48
CA ALA A 20 -2.33 8.29 0.69
C ALA A 20 -1.72 7.75 2.00
N MET A 21 -1.16 6.53 1.97
CA MET A 21 -0.41 5.94 3.07
C MET A 21 0.82 6.80 3.41
N THR A 22 1.61 7.19 2.41
CA THR A 22 2.82 8.01 2.58
C THR A 22 2.48 9.35 3.23
N ALA A 23 1.41 10.01 2.79
CA ALA A 23 0.94 11.25 3.41
C ALA A 23 0.52 11.05 4.87
N THR A 24 -0.16 9.93 5.17
CA THR A 24 -0.59 9.57 6.52
C THR A 24 0.61 9.31 7.43
N MET A 25 1.56 8.49 6.98
CA MET A 25 2.79 8.20 7.71
C MET A 25 3.56 9.48 8.00
N ARG A 26 3.76 10.36 7.02
CA ARG A 26 4.48 11.64 7.21
C ARG A 26 3.82 12.51 8.28
N ARG A 27 2.49 12.62 8.28
CA ARG A 27 1.74 13.43 9.26
C ARG A 27 1.80 12.83 10.67
N LEU A 28 1.60 11.51 10.79
CA LEU A 28 1.62 10.83 12.08
C LEU A 28 3.04 10.71 12.66
N HIS A 29 4.06 10.58 11.81
CA HIS A 29 5.46 10.52 12.23
C HIS A 29 5.92 11.85 12.83
N ALA A 30 5.47 12.98 12.26
CA ALA A 30 5.81 14.31 12.74
C ALA A 30 5.32 14.62 14.17
N VAL A 31 4.33 13.87 14.68
CA VAL A 31 3.75 14.06 16.02
C VAL A 31 4.23 13.02 17.04
N LEU A 32 5.11 12.09 16.65
CA LEU A 32 5.71 11.13 17.58
C LEU A 32 6.66 11.83 18.57
N PRO A 33 6.96 11.24 19.74
CA PRO A 33 8.10 11.64 20.58
C PRO A 33 9.44 11.56 19.82
N ASP A 34 10.40 12.42 20.13
CA ASP A 34 11.68 12.52 19.40
C ASP A 34 12.47 11.21 19.41
N ASP A 35 12.42 10.45 20.51
CA ASP A 35 13.05 9.13 20.65
C ASP A 35 12.38 8.04 19.78
N GLU A 36 11.13 8.24 19.37
CA GLU A 36 10.38 7.35 18.49
C GLU A 36 10.44 7.77 17.00
N ARG A 37 10.98 8.97 16.67
CA ARG A 37 11.07 9.56 15.32
C ARG A 37 12.22 9.04 14.45
N TYR A 38 12.74 7.85 14.73
CA TYR A 38 13.66 7.18 13.81
C TYR A 38 12.98 6.86 12.46
N PRO A 39 13.72 6.54 11.38
CA PRO A 39 13.17 6.35 10.03
C PRO A 39 11.92 5.46 9.99
N LEU A 40 11.02 5.73 9.05
CA LEU A 40 9.81 4.93 8.86
C LEU A 40 10.16 3.55 8.26
N PRO A 41 9.33 2.52 8.49
CA PRO A 41 9.67 1.16 8.11
C PRO A 41 10.04 0.93 6.64
N PRO A 42 9.43 1.60 5.62
CA PRO A 42 9.87 1.41 4.24
C PRO A 42 11.36 1.70 4.04
N ARG A 43 11.90 2.71 4.73
CA ARG A 43 13.32 3.05 4.69
C ARG A 43 14.16 2.00 5.43
N GLU A 44 13.73 1.63 6.63
CA GLU A 44 14.44 0.63 7.44
C GLU A 44 14.55 -0.72 6.71
N ILE A 45 13.46 -1.17 6.05
CA ILE A 45 13.42 -2.41 5.29
C ILE A 45 14.43 -2.36 4.13
N VAL A 46 14.43 -1.28 3.35
CA VAL A 46 15.33 -1.13 2.20
C VAL A 46 16.78 -1.07 2.65
N ASP A 47 17.11 -0.30 3.69
CA ASP A 47 18.49 -0.20 4.18
C ASP A 47 19.04 -1.55 4.69
N ARG A 48 18.18 -2.36 5.33
CA ARG A 48 18.54 -3.70 5.82
C ARG A 48 18.63 -4.76 4.72
N THR A 49 17.95 -4.56 3.59
CA THR A 49 17.87 -5.55 2.50
C THR A 49 18.84 -5.25 1.37
N PHE A 50 18.95 -3.98 0.99
CA PHE A 50 19.76 -3.50 -0.12
C PHE A 50 20.48 -2.21 0.29
N PRO A 51 21.61 -2.31 1.02
CA PRO A 51 22.38 -1.15 1.44
C PRO A 51 22.70 -0.25 0.24
N ALA A 52 22.38 1.03 0.38
CA ALA A 52 22.63 2.04 -0.65
C ALA A 52 24.01 2.67 -0.44
N VAL A 53 24.60 3.17 -1.52
CA VAL A 53 25.91 3.84 -1.50
C VAL A 53 25.78 5.26 -0.96
N ASP A 54 24.65 5.93 -1.22
CA ASP A 54 24.37 7.28 -0.76
C ASP A 54 22.88 7.48 -0.41
N GLU A 55 22.56 8.65 0.17
CA GLU A 55 21.22 8.99 0.61
C GLU A 55 20.22 9.18 -0.56
N ARG A 56 20.71 9.57 -1.74
CA ARG A 56 19.87 9.77 -2.94
C ARG A 56 19.38 8.43 -3.46
N GLU A 57 20.28 7.46 -3.54
CA GLU A 57 19.99 6.10 -3.92
C GLU A 57 19.06 5.45 -2.90
N ALA A 58 19.35 5.59 -1.61
CA ALA A 58 18.53 5.01 -0.55
C ALA A 58 17.08 5.53 -0.58
N ARG A 59 16.90 6.84 -0.79
CA ARG A 59 15.58 7.46 -1.00
C ARG A 59 14.87 6.90 -2.23
N SER A 60 15.57 6.80 -3.36
CA SER A 60 14.99 6.33 -4.62
C SER A 60 14.57 4.87 -4.53
N ARG A 61 15.41 4.01 -3.94
CA ARG A 61 15.10 2.60 -3.66
C ARG A 61 13.93 2.46 -2.70
N THR A 62 13.88 3.27 -1.65
CA THR A 62 12.75 3.30 -0.70
C THR A 62 11.44 3.63 -1.40
N LEU A 63 11.41 4.69 -2.22
CA LEU A 63 10.22 5.07 -2.97
C LEU A 63 9.81 3.97 -3.96
N LEU A 64 10.76 3.44 -4.75
CA LEU A 64 10.47 2.40 -5.73
C LEU A 64 9.94 1.13 -5.06
N ALA A 65 10.58 0.66 -3.99
CA ALA A 65 10.13 -0.51 -3.26
C ALA A 65 8.75 -0.29 -2.62
N HIS A 66 8.52 0.88 -2.01
CA HIS A 66 7.26 1.19 -1.34
C HIS A 66 6.08 1.22 -2.33
N PHE A 67 6.23 1.98 -3.43
CA PHE A 67 5.19 2.10 -4.45
C PHE A 67 5.06 0.85 -5.31
N GLY A 68 6.16 0.16 -5.60
CA GLY A 68 6.16 -1.11 -6.32
C GLY A 68 5.42 -2.20 -5.54
N PHE A 69 5.69 -2.33 -4.24
CA PHE A 69 4.97 -3.26 -3.36
C PHE A 69 3.48 -2.91 -3.26
N GLY A 70 3.16 -1.62 -3.15
CA GLY A 70 1.78 -1.13 -3.17
C GLY A 70 1.03 -1.47 -4.47
N GLY A 71 1.67 -1.29 -5.62
CA GLY A 71 1.12 -1.68 -6.92
C GLY A 71 0.94 -3.19 -7.04
N LEU A 72 1.95 -3.98 -6.67
CA LEU A 72 1.88 -5.44 -6.70
C LEU A 72 0.72 -5.97 -5.85
N THR A 73 0.62 -5.54 -4.59
CA THR A 73 -0.46 -5.95 -3.68
C THR A 73 -1.83 -5.42 -4.11
N GLY A 74 -1.88 -4.21 -4.69
CA GLY A 74 -3.11 -3.69 -5.30
C GLY A 74 -3.60 -4.53 -6.49
N ALA A 75 -2.69 -5.01 -7.33
CA ALA A 75 -3.03 -5.92 -8.43
C ALA A 75 -3.60 -7.26 -7.91
N LEU A 76 -2.98 -7.82 -6.85
CA LEU A 76 -3.50 -9.03 -6.19
C LEU A 76 -4.89 -8.79 -5.61
N PHE A 77 -5.12 -7.65 -4.95
CA PHE A 77 -6.42 -7.29 -4.39
C PHE A 77 -7.54 -7.27 -5.45
N ALA A 78 -7.26 -6.75 -6.65
CA ALA A 78 -8.25 -6.68 -7.74
C ALA A 78 -8.66 -8.05 -8.30
N LEU A 79 -7.89 -9.10 -8.04
CA LEU A 79 -8.21 -10.48 -8.43
C LEU A 79 -9.00 -11.23 -7.36
N LEU A 80 -9.10 -10.69 -6.15
CA LEU A 80 -9.85 -11.31 -5.06
C LEU A 80 -11.35 -11.00 -5.15
N PRO A 81 -12.22 -11.90 -4.69
CA PRO A 81 -13.64 -11.57 -4.49
C PRO A 81 -13.75 -10.49 -3.40
N THR A 82 -14.33 -9.33 -3.74
CA THR A 82 -14.45 -8.20 -2.82
C THR A 82 -15.86 -8.04 -2.26
N THR A 83 -15.97 -7.84 -0.94
CA THR A 83 -17.21 -7.50 -0.22
C THR A 83 -17.08 -6.12 0.44
N ARG A 84 -18.15 -5.61 1.07
CA ARG A 84 -18.06 -4.36 1.86
C ARG A 84 -17.00 -4.51 2.96
N GLY A 85 -16.12 -3.52 3.09
CA GLY A 85 -15.05 -3.50 4.09
C GLY A 85 -13.77 -4.28 3.71
N SER A 86 -13.77 -4.99 2.57
CA SER A 86 -12.63 -5.83 2.13
C SER A 86 -11.29 -5.10 2.07
N GLY A 87 -11.28 -3.82 1.68
CA GLY A 87 -10.05 -3.03 1.58
C GLY A 87 -9.35 -2.83 2.93
N ILE A 88 -10.09 -2.47 3.98
CA ILE A 88 -9.51 -2.27 5.32
C ILE A 88 -8.99 -3.59 5.86
N ALA A 89 -9.80 -4.65 5.77
CA ALA A 89 -9.37 -5.99 6.19
C ALA A 89 -8.10 -6.42 5.45
N TYR A 90 -8.06 -6.22 4.13
CA TYR A 90 -6.88 -6.52 3.32
C TYR A 90 -5.64 -5.72 3.74
N GLY A 91 -5.78 -4.41 3.97
CA GLY A 91 -4.69 -3.57 4.46
C GLY A 91 -4.15 -4.04 5.81
N LEU A 92 -5.03 -4.40 6.74
CA LEU A 92 -4.65 -4.96 8.05
C LEU A 92 -3.99 -6.34 7.92
N CYS A 93 -4.46 -7.19 7.01
CA CYS A 93 -3.82 -8.47 6.71
C CYS A 93 -2.41 -8.28 6.15
N ILE A 94 -2.22 -7.37 5.20
CA ILE A 94 -0.89 -7.04 4.64
C ILE A 94 0.04 -6.53 5.75
N TRP A 95 -0.44 -5.65 6.63
CA TRP A 95 0.31 -5.21 7.80
C TRP A 95 0.70 -6.39 8.70
N ALA A 96 -0.26 -7.20 9.12
CA ALA A 96 -0.01 -8.31 10.05
C ALA A 96 0.97 -9.33 9.45
N LEU A 97 0.74 -9.79 8.22
CA LEU A 97 1.60 -10.75 7.53
C LEU A 97 3.02 -10.20 7.31
N SER A 98 3.17 -8.90 7.11
CA SER A 98 4.48 -8.28 6.93
C SER A 98 5.22 -8.13 8.26
N TYR A 99 4.62 -7.45 9.24
CA TYR A 99 5.30 -7.05 10.48
C TYR A 99 5.31 -8.12 11.57
N LEU A 100 4.51 -9.17 11.44
CA LEU A 100 4.53 -10.35 12.32
C LEU A 100 4.99 -11.62 11.60
N GLY A 101 5.02 -11.62 10.26
CA GLY A 101 5.36 -12.79 9.46
C GLY A 101 6.74 -12.67 8.82
N TRP A 102 6.77 -12.27 7.55
CA TRP A 102 7.96 -12.47 6.71
C TRP A 102 9.11 -11.51 7.03
N ILE A 103 8.84 -10.25 7.40
CA ILE A 103 9.91 -9.26 7.71
C ILE A 103 10.73 -9.71 8.92
N PRO A 104 10.11 -10.11 10.06
CA PRO A 104 10.87 -10.65 11.19
C PRO A 104 11.52 -12.01 10.89
N ALA A 105 10.85 -12.88 10.13
CA ALA A 105 11.42 -14.17 9.75
C ALA A 105 12.71 -14.02 8.93
N ALA A 106 12.77 -13.00 8.06
CA ALA A 106 13.96 -12.63 7.30
C ALA A 106 14.99 -11.83 8.12
N ARG A 107 14.75 -11.60 9.43
CA ARG A 107 15.59 -10.78 10.32
C ARG A 107 15.81 -9.35 9.83
N ILE A 108 14.87 -8.82 9.05
CA ILE A 108 14.96 -7.46 8.49
C ILE A 108 14.57 -6.42 9.54
N LEU A 109 13.49 -6.62 10.29
CA LEU A 109 13.07 -5.80 11.42
C LEU A 109 12.67 -6.68 12.60
N THR A 110 12.68 -6.11 13.80
CA THR A 110 12.07 -6.77 14.96
C THR A 110 10.55 -6.92 14.75
N PRO A 111 9.91 -7.95 15.34
CA PRO A 111 8.47 -8.10 15.22
C PRO A 111 7.70 -6.92 15.82
N ALA A 112 6.51 -6.64 15.30
CA ALA A 112 5.69 -5.49 15.71
C ALA A 112 5.52 -5.34 17.23
N HIS A 113 5.35 -6.45 17.98
CA HIS A 113 5.14 -6.42 19.44
C HIS A 113 6.34 -5.88 20.24
N ARG A 114 7.51 -5.71 19.62
CA ARG A 114 8.70 -5.12 20.27
C ARG A 114 8.88 -3.63 19.96
N HIS A 115 8.09 -3.07 19.05
CA HIS A 115 8.12 -1.65 18.72
C HIS A 115 7.22 -0.85 19.68
N PRO A 116 7.52 0.45 19.89
CA PRO A 116 6.64 1.34 20.65
C PRO A 116 5.20 1.31 20.13
N ILE A 117 4.23 1.34 21.06
CA ILE A 117 2.81 1.22 20.71
C ILE A 117 2.36 2.30 19.72
N ARG A 118 2.90 3.53 19.83
CA ARG A 118 2.53 4.63 18.94
C ARG A 118 2.98 4.38 17.50
N ARG A 119 4.15 3.75 17.30
CA ARG A 119 4.61 3.34 15.96
C ARG A 119 3.75 2.22 15.36
N ASN A 120 3.33 1.25 16.17
CA ASN A 120 2.37 0.25 15.73
C ASN A 120 1.05 0.88 15.32
N MET A 121 0.52 1.80 16.14
CA MET A 121 -0.73 2.51 15.82
C MET A 121 -0.60 3.36 14.56
N LEU A 122 0.54 4.04 14.36
CA LEU A 122 0.84 4.77 13.14
C LEU A 122 0.77 3.84 11.92
N MET A 123 1.45 2.68 11.98
CA MET A 123 1.48 1.75 10.87
C MET A 123 0.11 1.12 10.61
N ILE A 124 -0.65 0.77 11.65
CA ILE A 124 -2.02 0.27 11.51
C ILE A 124 -2.90 1.32 10.84
N ALA A 125 -2.89 2.57 11.34
CA ALA A 125 -3.65 3.67 10.76
C ALA A 125 -3.30 3.90 9.28
N ALA A 126 -2.01 3.86 8.94
CA ALA A 126 -1.53 3.98 7.57
C ALA A 126 -2.08 2.85 6.66
N HIS A 127 -2.13 1.61 7.15
CA HIS A 127 -2.67 0.47 6.40
C HIS A 127 -4.19 0.49 6.28
N VAL A 128 -4.90 1.03 7.27
CA VAL A 128 -6.35 1.28 7.18
C VAL A 128 -6.64 2.31 6.09
N VAL A 129 -5.93 3.45 6.08
CA VAL A 129 -6.07 4.49 5.05
C VAL A 129 -5.73 3.94 3.67
N TRP A 130 -4.66 3.17 3.56
CA TRP A 130 -4.26 2.51 2.33
C TRP A 130 -5.35 1.57 1.81
N GLY A 131 -5.83 0.64 2.64
CA GLY A 131 -6.84 -0.33 2.25
C GLY A 131 -8.17 0.31 1.85
N LEU A 132 -8.57 1.37 2.56
CA LEU A 132 -9.75 2.15 2.22
C LEU A 132 -9.59 2.84 0.86
N THR A 133 -8.45 3.50 0.64
CA THR A 133 -8.14 4.21 -0.62
C THR A 133 -8.06 3.23 -1.78
N LEU A 134 -7.33 2.11 -1.63
CA LEU A 134 -7.21 1.06 -2.64
C LEU A 134 -8.58 0.59 -3.12
N SER A 135 -9.46 0.23 -2.18
CA SER A 135 -10.77 -0.29 -2.54
C SER A 135 -11.68 0.75 -3.18
N ARG A 136 -11.58 2.03 -2.79
CA ARG A 136 -12.38 3.12 -3.38
C ARG A 136 -11.89 3.47 -4.77
N SER A 137 -10.58 3.68 -4.94
CA SER A 137 -9.99 4.00 -6.23
C SER A 137 -10.20 2.88 -7.25
N LEU A 138 -10.08 1.61 -6.84
CA LEU A 138 -10.35 0.48 -7.73
C LEU A 138 -11.81 0.48 -8.19
N ARG A 139 -12.77 0.58 -7.27
CA ARG A 139 -14.20 0.62 -7.62
C ARG A 139 -14.53 1.80 -8.53
N GLU A 140 -13.93 2.95 -8.30
CA GLU A 140 -14.14 4.13 -9.14
C GLU A 140 -13.64 3.90 -10.57
N MET A 141 -12.42 3.36 -10.72
CA MET A 141 -11.87 3.07 -12.04
C MET A 141 -12.64 1.95 -12.76
N GLU A 142 -13.10 0.92 -12.04
CA GLU A 142 -13.95 -0.13 -12.62
C GLU A 142 -15.29 0.43 -13.12
N ARG A 143 -15.92 1.35 -12.37
CA ARG A 143 -17.14 2.04 -12.81
C ARG A 143 -16.87 2.92 -14.02
N ALA A 144 -15.85 3.77 -13.97
CA ALA A 144 -15.49 4.63 -15.10
C ALA A 144 -15.19 3.83 -16.37
N ALA A 145 -14.51 2.68 -16.25
CA ALA A 145 -14.24 1.79 -17.37
C ALA A 145 -15.53 1.28 -18.06
N ILE A 146 -16.58 1.03 -17.29
CA ILE A 146 -17.87 0.51 -17.78
C ILE A 146 -18.76 1.65 -18.28
N GLU A 147 -18.86 2.73 -17.51
CA GLU A 147 -19.87 3.79 -17.70
C GLU A 147 -19.39 4.89 -18.65
N ALA A 148 -18.09 5.23 -18.65
CA ALA A 148 -17.57 6.40 -19.35
C ALA A 148 -16.65 6.05 -20.53
N PHE A 149 -15.99 4.89 -20.49
CA PHE A 149 -14.99 4.51 -21.51
C PHE A 149 -15.43 3.38 -22.44
N ASP A 150 -16.56 2.71 -22.15
CA ASP A 150 -17.09 1.66 -23.03
C ASP A 150 -17.97 2.26 -24.14
N GLN A 151 -17.35 2.68 -25.25
CA GLN A 151 -18.03 3.31 -26.39
C GLN A 151 -18.99 2.37 -27.17
N GLN A 152 -19.10 1.08 -26.82
CA GLN A 152 -19.94 0.14 -27.56
C GLN A 152 -21.45 0.28 -27.28
N ALA A 153 -21.86 0.87 -26.16
CA ALA A 153 -23.28 1.06 -25.85
C ALA A 153 -23.96 2.13 -26.74
N GLU A 154 -23.23 3.20 -27.10
CA GLU A 154 -23.75 4.27 -27.95
C GLU A 154 -23.75 3.94 -29.46
N ARG A 155 -22.92 2.98 -29.91
CA ARG A 155 -22.83 2.61 -31.33
C ARG A 155 -23.82 1.53 -31.79
N ARG A 156 -24.44 0.78 -30.86
CA ARG A 156 -25.46 -0.25 -31.18
C ARG A 156 -26.90 0.28 -31.21
N SER A 157 -27.11 1.52 -30.79
CA SER A 157 -28.42 2.21 -30.74
C SER A 157 -28.61 3.23 -31.86
N ARG A 158 -27.67 3.30 -32.82
CA ARG A 158 -27.74 4.07 -34.06
C ARG A 158 -27.60 3.12 -35.25
#